data_AF-A0A960KAB0-F1
#
_entry.id   AF-A0A960KAB0-F1
#
_cell.length_a   1.000
_cell.length_b   1.000
_cell.length_c   1.000
_cell.angle_alpha   90.00
_cell.angle_beta   90.00
_cell.angle_gamma   90.00
#
_symmetry.space_group_name_H-M   'P 1'
#
loop_
_entity.id
_entity.type
_entity.pdbx_description
1 polymer ?
#
loop_
_entity_poly.entity_id
_entity_poly.type
_entity_poly.pdbx_seq_one_letter_code
_entity_poly.pdbx_strand_id
1 'polypeptide(L)'
;MSSDIVVGIDGSENSGDALEWAIAEAKLRGVRVRAVLTWSYMGQAESVLGVGTTEPDAQAALAAIVEATAGDDIAIVDQVTVNDLPVDGLLDQAKTAALLVVGSRGR
;
A
#
# COMPACT_ATOMS: atom_id res chain seq x y z
N MET A 1 -1.17 6.40 -19.69
CA MET A 1 -1.25 5.23 -18.79
C MET A 1 0.03 5.22 -17.99
N SER A 2 -0.08 5.11 -16.67
CA SER A 2 1.08 4.98 -15.81
C SER A 2 1.53 3.52 -15.85
N SER A 3 2.84 3.27 -15.81
CA SER A 3 3.39 1.91 -15.84
C SER A 3 3.70 1.38 -14.44
N ASP A 4 3.26 2.09 -13.40
CA ASP A 4 3.50 1.73 -12.01
C ASP A 4 2.69 0.51 -11.58
N ILE A 5 3.21 -0.14 -10.54
CA ILE A 5 2.56 -1.25 -9.84
C ILE A 5 1.95 -0.68 -8.57
N VAL A 6 0.64 -0.84 -8.38
CA VAL A 6 -0.04 -0.48 -7.13
C VAL A 6 -0.09 -1.70 -6.24
N VAL A 7 0.22 -1.54 -4.95
CA VAL A 7 0.10 -2.59 -3.94
C VAL A 7 -0.68 -2.10 -2.73
N GLY A 8 -1.68 -2.86 -2.30
CA GLY A 8 -2.46 -2.57 -1.09
C GLY A 8 -1.72 -3.03 0.17
N ILE A 9 -1.67 -2.14 1.17
CA ILE A 9 -1.02 -2.36 2.47
C ILE A 9 -2.06 -2.28 3.58
N ASP A 10 -2.16 -3.35 4.35
CA ASP A 10 -3.11 -3.49 5.47
C ASP A 10 -2.41 -4.01 6.74
N GLY A 11 -1.08 -3.88 6.82
CA GLY A 11 -0.26 -4.28 7.96
C GLY A 11 -0.26 -5.77 8.28
N SER A 12 -0.89 -6.62 7.46
CA SER A 12 -0.74 -8.07 7.54
C SER A 12 0.59 -8.53 6.92
N GLU A 13 1.09 -9.70 7.36
CA GLU A 13 2.26 -10.36 6.75
C GLU A 13 2.06 -10.56 5.24
N ASN A 14 0.84 -10.92 4.82
CA ASN A 14 0.49 -11.10 3.41
C ASN A 14 0.58 -9.81 2.59
N SER A 15 0.32 -8.64 3.19
CA SER A 15 0.54 -7.36 2.50
C SER A 15 2.03 -7.01 2.38
N GLY A 16 2.86 -7.46 3.32
CA GLY A 16 4.32 -7.40 3.23
C GLY A 16 4.86 -8.26 2.09
N ASP A 17 4.43 -9.53 2.01
CA ASP A 17 4.80 -10.44 0.91
C ASP A 17 4.39 -9.86 -0.46
N ALA A 18 3.21 -9.23 -0.53
CA ALA A 18 2.71 -8.57 -1.72
C ALA A 18 3.59 -7.37 -2.12
N LEU A 19 4.06 -6.59 -1.15
CA LEU A 19 4.97 -5.47 -1.39
C LEU A 19 6.34 -5.95 -1.87
N GLU A 20 6.92 -6.98 -1.25
CA GLU A 20 8.18 -7.58 -1.70
C GLU A 20 8.09 -8.07 -3.15
N TRP A 21 7.00 -8.78 -3.48
CA TRP A 21 6.75 -9.23 -4.84
C TRP A 21 6.60 -8.06 -5.82
N ALA A 22 5.86 -7.01 -5.44
CA ALA A 22 5.67 -5.83 -6.28
C ALA A 22 6.99 -5.10 -6.55
N ILE A 23 7.87 -5.00 -5.55
CA ILE A 23 9.23 -4.42 -5.69
C ILE A 23 10.06 -5.24 -6.67
N ALA A 24 10.07 -6.57 -6.52
CA ALA A 24 10.81 -7.44 -7.43
C ALA A 24 10.33 -7.28 -8.89
N GLU A 25 9.02 -7.26 -9.10
CA GLU A 25 8.44 -7.09 -10.43
C GLU A 25 8.70 -5.68 -11.00
N ALA A 26 8.63 -4.65 -10.17
CA ALA A 26 8.91 -3.27 -10.58
C ALA A 26 10.36 -3.10 -11.05
N LYS A 27 11.32 -3.76 -10.39
CA LYS A 27 12.73 -3.78 -10.80
C LYS A 27 12.94 -4.44 -12.16
N LEU A 28 12.24 -5.54 -12.43
CA LEU A 28 12.29 -6.21 -13.74
C LEU A 28 11.69 -5.33 -14.87
N ARG A 29 10.66 -4.54 -14.54
CA ARG A 29 9.97 -3.66 -15.50
C ARG A 29 10.59 -2.26 -15.63
N GLY A 30 11.48 -1.88 -14.72
CA GLY A 30 12.04 -0.53 -14.65
C GLY A 30 11.00 0.54 -14.29
N VAL A 31 10.04 0.20 -13.43
CA VAL A 31 8.93 1.08 -13.02
C VAL A 31 8.92 1.29 -11.50
N ARG A 32 8.01 2.13 -11.01
CA ARG A 32 7.84 2.41 -9.58
C ARG A 32 6.74 1.55 -8.96
N VAL A 33 6.78 1.39 -7.64
CA VAL A 33 5.71 0.80 -6.84
C VAL A 33 4.98 1.92 -6.10
N ARG A 34 3.64 1.90 -6.11
CA ARG A 34 2.81 2.73 -5.23
C ARG A 34 2.24 1.84 -4.13
N ALA A 35 2.77 1.97 -2.92
CA ALA A 35 2.26 1.30 -1.74
C ALA A 35 1.11 2.12 -1.14
N VAL A 36 -0.09 1.55 -1.10
CA VAL A 36 -1.32 2.25 -0.72
C VAL A 36 -1.86 1.70 0.58
N LEU A 37 -1.94 2.53 1.62
CA LEU A 37 -2.64 2.19 2.86
C LEU A 37 -3.94 3.01 2.96
N THR A 38 -5.06 2.31 3.06
CA THR A 38 -6.36 2.93 3.29
C THR A 38 -6.69 3.00 4.78
N TRP A 39 -7.30 4.09 5.22
CA TRP A 39 -7.65 4.30 6.62
C TRP A 39 -8.96 5.10 6.74
N SER A 40 -9.59 5.11 7.91
CA SER A 40 -10.84 5.84 8.13
C SER A 40 -10.90 6.40 9.55
N TYR A 41 -11.30 7.67 9.68
CA TYR A 41 -11.48 8.31 10.99
C TYR A 41 -12.49 7.57 11.88
N MET A 42 -13.52 6.99 11.27
CA MET A 42 -14.64 6.37 11.97
C MET A 42 -14.47 4.86 12.17
N GLY A 43 -13.34 4.27 11.75
CA GLY A 43 -13.11 2.83 11.80
C GLY A 43 -14.17 2.03 11.05
N GLN A 44 -14.64 2.56 9.91
CA GLN A 44 -15.69 1.94 9.09
C GLN A 44 -15.24 0.66 8.38
N ALA A 45 -13.93 0.39 8.35
CA ALA A 45 -13.34 -0.85 7.91
C ALA A 45 -12.44 -1.40 9.02
N GLU A 46 -12.27 -2.73 9.08
CA GLU A 46 -11.13 -3.31 9.79
C GLU A 46 -9.87 -2.68 9.18
N SER A 47 -9.13 -1.98 10.03
CA SER A 47 -7.95 -1.22 9.64
C SER A 47 -6.92 -1.44 10.73
N VAL A 48 -5.66 -1.55 10.35
CA VAL A 48 -4.50 -1.66 11.27
C VAL A 48 -4.53 -0.58 12.35
N LEU A 49 -5.08 0.58 12.02
CA LEU A 49 -4.91 1.80 12.80
C LEU A 49 -6.08 2.09 13.75
N GLY A 50 -7.14 1.27 13.71
CA GLY A 50 -8.29 1.38 14.61
C GLY A 50 -9.15 2.63 14.41
N VAL A 51 -10.06 2.89 15.35
CA VAL A 51 -10.91 4.09 15.36
C VAL A 51 -10.10 5.29 15.86
N GLY A 52 -10.29 6.47 15.26
CA GLY A 52 -9.61 7.70 15.69
C GLY A 52 -8.20 7.89 15.12
N THR A 53 -7.80 7.05 14.16
CA THR A 53 -6.60 7.25 13.34
C THR A 53 -6.61 8.62 12.68
N THR A 54 -5.44 9.25 12.60
CA THR A 54 -5.20 10.46 11.82
C THR A 54 -4.34 10.19 10.58
N GLU A 55 -4.32 11.12 9.63
CA GLU A 55 -3.46 11.02 8.44
C GLU A 55 -1.97 10.84 8.82
N PRO A 56 -1.40 11.60 9.79
CA PRO A 56 -0.05 11.35 10.29
C PRO A 56 0.17 9.94 10.85
N ASP A 57 -0.80 9.37 11.56
CA ASP A 57 -0.69 8.00 12.09
C ASP A 57 -0.65 6.98 10.95
N ALA A 58 -1.47 7.18 9.92
CA ALA A 58 -1.48 6.35 8.73
C ALA A 58 -0.17 6.43 7.94
N GLN A 59 0.38 7.64 7.79
CA GLN A 59 1.66 7.86 7.13
C GLN A 59 2.79 7.19 7.90
N ALA A 60 2.82 7.34 9.23
CA ALA A 60 3.83 6.71 10.08
C ALA A 60 3.77 5.17 10.01
N ALA A 61 2.57 4.60 10.00
CA ALA A 61 2.39 3.16 9.89
C ALA A 61 2.81 2.61 8.52
N LEU A 62 2.41 3.28 7.44
CA LEU A 62 2.83 2.91 6.09
C LEU A 62 4.35 3.02 5.94
N ALA A 63 4.96 4.09 6.44
CA ALA A 63 6.40 4.27 6.41
C ALA A 63 7.14 3.15 7.13
N ALA A 64 6.70 2.78 8.35
CA ALA A 64 7.31 1.70 9.11
C ALA A 64 7.22 0.35 8.36
N ILE A 65 6.08 0.04 7.74
CA ILE A 65 5.89 -1.20 6.97
C ILE A 65 6.79 -1.21 5.73
N VAL A 66 6.82 -0.11 4.99
CA VAL A 66 7.64 0.00 3.77
C VAL A 66 9.12 -0.03 4.10
N GLU A 67 9.58 0.65 5.15
CA GLU A 67 10.98 0.60 5.59
C GLU A 67 11.40 -0.81 5.98
N ALA A 68 10.56 -1.53 6.73
CA ALA A 68 10.84 -2.91 7.15
C ALA A 68 10.88 -3.90 5.98
N THR A 69 10.11 -3.65 4.91
CA THR A 69 9.95 -4.59 3.78
C THR A 69 10.90 -4.26 2.62
N ALA A 70 10.99 -2.99 2.23
CA ALA A 70 11.71 -2.57 1.04
C ALA A 70 13.22 -2.44 1.25
N GLY A 71 13.67 -2.12 2.47
CA GLY A 71 15.09 -1.90 2.77
C GLY A 71 15.74 -0.92 1.80
N ASP A 72 16.79 -1.37 1.11
CA ASP A 72 17.53 -0.56 0.12
C ASP A 72 16.71 -0.18 -1.12
N ASP A 73 15.61 -0.90 -1.41
CA ASP A 73 14.74 -0.63 -2.56
C ASP A 73 13.68 0.45 -2.28
N ILE A 74 13.68 1.07 -1.09
CA ILE A 74 12.68 2.09 -0.70
C ILE A 74 12.57 3.27 -1.69
N ALA A 75 13.65 3.60 -2.40
CA ALA A 75 13.68 4.71 -3.36
C ALA A 75 12.72 4.53 -4.57
N ILE A 76 12.32 3.30 -4.87
CA ILE A 76 11.35 3.00 -5.94
C ILE A 76 9.91 2.84 -5.44
N VAL A 77 9.67 3.01 -4.13
CA VAL A 77 8.36 2.86 -3.50
C VAL A 77 7.79 4.23 -3.13
N ASP A 78 6.73 4.64 -3.81
CA ASP A 78 5.90 5.79 -3.46
C ASP A 78 4.87 5.37 -2.39
N GLN A 79 4.87 6.06 -1.25
CA GLN A 79 3.96 5.78 -0.14
C GLN A 79 2.74 6.69 -0.22
N VAL A 80 1.55 6.08 -0.25
CA VAL A 80 0.28 6.80 -0.39
C VAL A 80 -0.71 6.33 0.67
N THR A 81 -1.20 7.27 1.45
CA THR A 81 -2.30 7.07 2.41
C THR A 81 -3.59 7.62 1.83
N VAL A 82 -4.69 6.87 1.98
CA VAL A 82 -5.99 7.26 1.44
C VAL A 82 -7.05 7.13 2.54
N ASN A 83 -7.77 8.22 2.81
CA ASN A 83 -8.92 8.18 3.70
C ASN A 83 -10.16 7.73 2.94
N ASP A 84 -10.36 6.41 2.85
CA ASP A 84 -11.49 5.80 2.15
C ASP A 84 -11.67 4.33 2.57
N LEU A 85 -12.71 3.68 2.06
CA LEU A 85 -12.85 2.23 2.16
C LEU A 85 -11.76 1.51 1.35
N PRO A 86 -11.24 0.36 1.82
CA PRO A 86 -10.13 -0.33 1.17
C PRO A 86 -10.34 -0.61 -0.31
N VAL A 87 -11.52 -1.10 -0.68
CA VAL A 87 -11.83 -1.44 -2.08
C VAL A 87 -11.88 -0.19 -2.96
N ASP A 88 -12.60 0.84 -2.54
CA ASP A 88 -12.78 2.06 -3.33
C ASP A 88 -11.48 2.86 -3.45
N GLY A 89 -10.79 3.07 -2.33
CA GLY A 89 -9.52 3.77 -2.29
C GLY A 89 -8.44 3.08 -3.14
N LEU A 90 -8.32 1.75 -3.04
CA LEU A 90 -7.32 1.01 -3.79
C LEU A 90 -7.65 0.96 -5.30
N LEU A 91 -8.92 0.76 -5.66
CA LEU A 91 -9.34 0.76 -7.06
C LEU A 91 -9.17 2.13 -7.71
N ASP A 92 -9.41 3.22 -6.98
CA ASP A 92 -9.15 4.57 -7.49
C ASP A 92 -7.67 4.78 -7.84
N GLN A 93 -6.76 4.34 -6.95
CA GLN A 93 -5.32 4.41 -7.19
C GLN A 93 -4.86 3.50 -8.34
N ALA A 94 -5.55 2.40 -8.59
CA ALA A 94 -5.20 1.41 -9.62
C ALA A 94 -5.71 1.77 -11.04
N LYS A 95 -6.57 2.80 -11.19
CA LYS A 95 -7.19 3.15 -12.49
C LYS A 95 -6.22 3.33 -13.64
N THR A 96 -5.01 3.80 -13.36
CA THR A 96 -3.98 4.07 -14.37
C THR A 96 -2.78 3.15 -14.29
N ALA A 97 -2.79 2.20 -13.33
CA ALA A 97 -1.67 1.31 -13.04
C ALA A 97 -1.59 0.17 -14.06
N ALA A 98 -0.38 -0.36 -14.25
CA ALA A 98 -0.17 -1.55 -15.08
C ALA A 98 -0.56 -2.85 -14.35
N LEU A 99 -0.52 -2.82 -13.02
CA LEU A 99 -0.84 -3.96 -12.16
C LEU A 99 -1.34 -3.47 -10.80
N LEU A 100 -2.34 -4.18 -10.27
CA LEU A 100 -2.75 -4.09 -8.87
C LEU A 100 -2.37 -5.40 -8.15
N VAL A 101 -1.66 -5.27 -7.03
CA VAL A 101 -1.19 -6.37 -6.20
C VAL A 101 -1.84 -6.28 -4.82
N VAL A 102 -2.30 -7.41 -4.30
CA VAL A 102 -2.88 -7.53 -2.96
C VAL A 102 -2.40 -8.82 -2.30
N GLY A 103 -2.40 -8.84 -0.97
CA GLY A 103 -2.18 -10.06 -0.21
C GLY A 103 -3.30 -11.09 -0.44
N SER A 104 -2.99 -12.37 -0.28
CA SER A 104 -3.99 -13.45 -0.42
C SER A 104 -5.10 -13.42 0.65
N ARG A 105 -4.77 -12.82 1.81
CA ARG A 105 -5.63 -12.51 2.95
C ARG A 105 -5.19 -11.17 3.50
N GLY A 106 -6.10 -10.51 4.21
CA GLY A 106 -5.84 -9.19 4.73
C GLY A 106 -6.50 -8.93 6.08
N ARG A 107 -6.36 -7.70 6.54
CA ARG A 107 -7.06 -7.11 7.68
C ARG A 107 -7.95 -5.96 7.24
#